data_AF-A0A7X6SHQ6-F1
#
_entry.id   AF-A0A7X6SHQ6-F1
#
_cell.length_a   1.000
_cell.length_b   1.000
_cell.length_c   1.000
_cell.angle_alpha   90.00
_cell.angle_beta   90.00
_cell.angle_gamma   90.00
#
_symmetry.space_group_name_H-M   'P 1'
#
loop_
_entity.id
_entity.type
_entity.pdbx_description
1 polymer ?
#
loop_
_entity_poly.entity_id
_entity_poly.type
_entity_poly.pdbx_seq_one_letter_code
_entity_poly.pdbx_strand_id
1 'polypeptide(L)' 'MLWVITNAHIYENQIEGINEQIKRYEKLGDFPAPKLILNKDIKNFFDFDTSTDLKDTQLENYRHHGPIKMKVMV' A
#
# COMPACT_ATOMS: atom_id res chain seq x y z
N MET A 1 5.11 13.75 -6.20
CA MET A 1 4.69 13.67 -4.78
C MET A 1 5.93 13.88 -3.93
N LEU A 2 5.87 14.75 -2.92
CA LEU A 2 6.99 15.04 -2.02
C LEU A 2 6.60 14.58 -0.62
N TRP A 3 7.53 13.94 0.09
CA TRP A 3 7.34 13.47 1.46
C TRP A 3 8.35 14.16 2.37
N VAL A 4 7.88 14.70 3.50
CA VAL A 4 8.73 15.28 4.55
C VAL A 4 8.46 14.50 5.84
N ILE A 5 9.49 13.87 6.40
CA ILE A 5 9.39 13.04 7.60
C ILE A 5 10.26 13.67 8.70
N THR A 6 9.66 14.00 9.84
CA THR A 6 10.36 14.62 10.97
C THR A 6 10.98 13.60 11.91
N ASN A 7 10.23 12.56 12.31
CA ASN A 7 10.71 11.48 13.16
C ASN A 7 10.41 10.13 12.50
N ALA A 8 11.41 9.61 11.79
CA ALA A 8 11.37 8.27 11.21
C ALA A 8 11.89 7.25 12.23
N HIS A 9 11.06 6.28 12.60
CA HIS A 9 11.42 5.20 13.51
C HIS A 9 10.76 3.89 13.11
N ILE A 10 11.32 2.77 13.58
CA ILE A 10 10.78 1.42 13.44
C ILE A 10 10.55 0.88 14.85
N TYR A 11 9.37 0.32 15.09
CA TYR A 11 9.08 -0.32 16.36
C TYR A 11 9.82 -1.66 16.49
N GLU A 12 10.27 -1.99 17.71
CA GLU A 12 11.06 -3.21 17.94
C GLU A 12 10.34 -4.49 17.47
N ASN A 13 9.04 -4.58 17.73
CA ASN A 13 8.21 -5.71 17.32
C ASN A 13 7.97 -5.81 15.79
N GLN A 14 8.41 -4.81 15.01
CA GLN A 14 8.32 -4.78 13.55
C GLN A 14 9.64 -5.14 12.86
N ILE A 15 10.77 -5.18 13.59
CA ILE A 15 12.12 -5.40 13.02
C ILE A 15 12.18 -6.69 12.19
N GLU A 16 11.61 -7.79 12.69
CA GLU A 16 11.61 -9.07 11.96
C GLU A 16 10.87 -8.96 10.62
N GLY A 17 9.69 -8.33 10.61
CA GLY A 17 8.87 -8.15 9.41
C GLY A 17 9.53 -7.24 8.37
N ILE A 18 10.18 -6.17 8.82
CA ILE A 18 10.94 -5.27 7.93
C ILE A 18 12.15 -5.98 7.33
N ASN A 19 12.89 -6.75 8.13
CA ASN A 19 14.02 -7.54 7.63
C ASN A 19 13.58 -8.58 6.58
N GLU A 20 12.44 -9.24 6.79
CA GLU A 20 11.85 -10.14 5.80
C GLU A 20 11.47 -9.39 4.52
N GLN A 21 10.88 -8.20 4.63
CA GLN A 21 10.52 -7.38 3.46
C GLN A 21 11.75 -6.97 2.63
N ILE A 22 12.83 -6.54 3.28
CA ILE A 22 14.09 -6.19 2.62
C ILE A 22 14.68 -7.41 1.90
N LYS A 23 14.73 -8.57 2.57
CA LYS A 23 15.21 -9.83 1.97
C LYS A 23 14.38 -10.26 0.77
N ARG A 24 13.05 -10.05 0.78
CA ARG A 24 12.20 -10.34 -0.39
C ARG A 24 12.56 -9.45 -1.57
N TYR A 25 12.78 -8.16 -1.34
CA TYR A 25 13.23 -7.26 -2.39
C TYR A 25 14.59 -7.68 -2.96
N GLU A 26 15.57 -7.99 -2.11
CA GLU A 26 16.91 -8.42 -2.56
C GLU A 26 16.88 -9.72 -3.39
N LYS A 27 15.99 -10.67 -3.06
CA LYS A 27 15.92 -11.99 -3.70
C LYS A 27 15.01 -12.03 -4.93
N LEU A 28 13.88 -11.33 -4.88
CA LEU A 28 12.80 -11.44 -5.87
C LEU A 28 12.69 -10.20 -6.76
N GLY A 29 13.33 -9.09 -6.37
CA GLY A 29 13.15 -7.79 -7.00
C GLY A 29 11.80 -7.16 -6.68
N ASP A 30 11.55 -6.03 -7.33
CA ASP A 30 10.29 -5.30 -7.29
C ASP A 30 9.37 -5.68 -8.46
N PHE A 31 8.08 -5.40 -8.26
CA PHE A 31 7.11 -5.36 -9.35
C PHE A 31 6.85 -3.92 -9.75
N PRO A 32 6.51 -3.66 -11.02
CA PRO A 32 6.03 -2.35 -11.44
C PRO A 32 4.86 -1.88 -10.57
N ALA A 33 4.81 -0.58 -10.28
CA ALA A 33 3.70 0.01 -9.54
C ALA A 33 2.36 -0.26 -10.27
N PRO A 34 1.28 -0.58 -9.52
CA PRO A 34 -0.04 -0.75 -10.11
C PRO A 34 -0.59 0.59 -10.61
N LYS A 35 -1.69 0.52 -11.37
CA LYS A 35 -2.46 1.71 -11.75
C LYS A 35 -3.76 1.76 -10.94
N LEU A 36 -3.98 2.87 -10.25
CA LEU A 36 -5.29 3.20 -9.67
C LEU A 36 -6.13 3.89 -10.75
N ILE A 37 -7.26 3.28 -11.08
CA ILE A 37 -8.25 3.81 -12.02
C ILE A 37 -9.43 4.34 -11.20
N LEU A 38 -9.81 5.59 -11.48
CA LEU A 38 -10.96 6.24 -10.87
C LEU A 38 -12.06 6.42 -11.91
N ASN A 39 -13.31 6.30 -11.46
CA ASN A 39 -14.46 6.66 -12.29
C ASN A 39 -14.37 8.13 -12.71
N LYS A 40 -14.28 8.37 -14.03
CA LYS A 40 -14.10 9.71 -14.60
C LYS A 40 -15.40 10.51 -14.61
N ASP A 41 -16.55 9.86 -14.43
CA ASP A 41 -17.85 10.52 -14.46
C ASP A 41 -18.14 11.26 -13.15
N ILE A 42 -17.46 10.87 -12.06
CA ILE A 42 -17.57 11.55 -10.77
C ILE A 42 -16.88 12.91 -10.81
N LYS A 43 -17.63 13.95 -10.44
CA LYS A 43 -17.16 15.35 -10.40
C LYS A 43 -17.13 15.96 -9.01
N ASN A 44 -17.75 15.31 -8.02
CA ASN A 44 -17.69 15.71 -6.62
C ASN A 44 -16.98 14.65 -5.79
N PHE A 45 -16.11 15.08 -4.90
CA PHE A 45 -15.36 14.21 -4.01
C PHE A 45 -16.25 13.31 -3.15
N PHE A 46 -17.41 13.79 -2.72
CA PHE A 46 -18.30 13.04 -1.83
C PHE A 46 -19.18 12.02 -2.56
N ASP A 47 -19.16 11.99 -3.89
CA ASP A 47 -19.97 11.07 -4.69
C ASP A 47 -19.27 9.72 -4.93
N PHE A 48 -17.99 9.58 -4.53
CA PHE A 48 -17.26 8.31 -4.62
C PHE A 48 -17.87 7.27 -3.68
N ASP A 49 -18.10 6.06 -4.19
CA ASP A 49 -18.52 4.90 -3.40
C ASP A 49 -17.45 4.50 -2.38
N THR A 50 -17.77 4.67 -1.10
CA THR A 50 -16.94 4.27 0.04
C THR A 50 -17.45 3.00 0.73
N SER A 51 -18.46 2.35 0.16
CA SER A 51 -18.93 1.04 0.63
C SER A 51 -17.89 -0.04 0.34
N THR A 52 -18.15 -1.25 0.83
CA THR A 52 -17.30 -2.42 0.57
C THR A 52 -17.23 -2.81 -0.90
N ASP A 53 -18.19 -2.36 -1.72
CA ASP A 53 -18.23 -2.68 -3.14
C ASP A 53 -17.24 -1.84 -3.97
N LEU A 54 -16.85 -0.65 -3.48
CA LEU A 54 -15.85 0.25 -4.07
C LEU A 54 -16.01 0.47 -5.59
N LYS A 55 -17.24 0.73 -6.05
CA LYS A 55 -17.61 0.71 -7.49
C LYS A 55 -16.85 1.72 -8.35
N ASP A 56 -16.35 2.79 -7.74
CA ASP A 56 -15.71 3.90 -8.45
C ASP A 56 -14.18 3.85 -8.47
N THR A 57 -13.59 2.80 -7.90
CA THR A 57 -12.14 2.62 -7.85
C THR A 57 -11.75 1.22 -8.27
N GLN A 58 -10.77 1.12 -9.17
CA GLN A 58 -10.23 -0.16 -9.61
C GLN A 58 -8.70 -0.13 -9.57
N LEU A 59 -8.10 -1.26 -9.21
CA LEU A 59 -6.65 -1.44 -9.23
C LEU A 59 -6.26 -2.39 -10.36
N GLU A 60 -5.43 -1.91 -11.27
CA GLU A 60 -4.92 -2.72 -12.38
C GLU A 60 -3.45 -3.11 -12.17
N ASN A 61 -3.10 -4.33 -12.59
CA ASN A 61 -1.74 -4.86 -12.58
C ASN A 61 -1.09 -4.92 -11.18
N TYR A 62 -1.88 -5.03 -10.11
CA TYR A 62 -1.34 -5.23 -8.77
C TYR A 62 -0.74 -6.62 -8.63
N ARG A 63 0.55 -6.65 -8.29
CA ARG A 63 1.31 -7.86 -7.97
C ARG A 63 2.01 -7.65 -6.64
N HIS A 64 2.02 -8.67 -5.80
CA HIS A 64 2.64 -8.60 -4.48
C HIS A 64 3.23 -9.96 -4.07
N HIS A 65 4.23 -9.94 -3.20
CA HIS A 65 4.94 -11.14 -2.73
C HIS A 65 4.24 -11.83 -1.53
N GLY A 66 2.92 -11.65 -1.40
CA GLY A 66 2.15 -12.08 -0.22
C GLY A 66 2.31 -11.16 1.01
N PRO A 67 1.39 -11.22 1.98
CA PRO A 67 1.40 -10.35 3.16
C PRO A 67 2.51 -10.71 4.16
N ILE A 68 3.02 -9.71 4.89
CA ILE A 68 3.86 -9.87 6.08
C ILE A 68 3.07 -9.30 7.26
N LYS A 69 2.72 -10.15 8.24
CA LYS A 69 1.91 -9.72 9.39
C LYS A 69 2.80 -9.00 10.41
N MET A 70 2.58 -7.70 10.60
CA MET A 70 3.21 -6.90 11.65
C MET A 70 2.14 -6.45 12.63
N LYS A 71 2.35 -6.67 13.93
CA LYS A 71 1.39 -6.21 14.96
C LYS A 71 1.56 -4.72 15.19
N VAL A 72 0.44 -4.00 15.25
CA VAL A 72 0.42 -2.60 15.68
C VAL A 72 0.70 -2.58 17.19
N MET A 73 1.55 -1.67 17.65
CA MET A 73 1.71 -1.40 19.07
C MET A 73 0.57 -0.50 19.53
N VAL A 74 -0.09 -0.87 20.63
CA VAL A 74 -1.11 -0.07 21.30
C VAL A 74 -0.49 0.90 22.29
#